data_AF-A0A0G1CTW5-F1
#
_entry.id   AF-A0A0G1CTW5-F1
#
_cell.length_a   1.000
_cell.length_b   1.000
_cell.length_c   1.000
_cell.angle_alpha   90.00
_cell.angle_beta   90.00
_cell.angle_gamma   90.00
#
_symmetry.space_group_name_H-M   'P 1'
#
loop_
_entity.id
_entity.type
_entity.pdbx_description
1 polymer ?
#
loop_
_entity_poly.entity_id
_entity_poly.type
_entity_poly.pdbx_seq_one_letter_code
_entity_poly.pdbx_strand_id
1 'polypeptide(L)'
;FDTGPSCTLNPGDVNLVPGATLTLPISINTVSGTVDSITATVSNSAVGSVCLRDTLDPLSFCPPGGSSEVDDNLTDQFRLSMTGYAPGSGETYTVSGLMVDDGNITVSNTQSWWQVVGGDVIAGGLSGIIRSLLPTLVTPCDSPSCERYLIRDNPLDNPGVPSAGSGTDYGGGTASSRSWNAEGSAFLASKIPDYATFEARIPAAAAPEEITSSSVNGLTFENGGTPYGGYYWYKYVGSSSTFTIDPPLDLGGNPIPAQLGDRRVVLFVKDADLVINSKIFATPGLGGIYVIVFTGSDGVAPDNDPQLFVRGSLAGLGMNPNPGDSDGVVFQRKLSDNTNKPGEIIEFAPDLVLSWPPYLSGKNITWREVVP
;
A
#
# COMPACT_ATOMS: atom_id res chain seq x y z
N PHE A 1 -31.71 -39.41 40.10
CA PHE A 1 -31.08 -38.11 39.85
C PHE A 1 -31.20 -37.86 38.38
N ASP A 2 -32.13 -36.99 38.01
CA ASP A 2 -32.40 -36.62 36.63
C ASP A 2 -31.18 -35.82 36.16
N THR A 3 -30.33 -36.41 35.32
CA THR A 3 -29.23 -35.71 34.69
C THR A 3 -29.86 -34.77 33.67
N GLY A 4 -29.95 -33.49 34.00
CA GLY A 4 -30.41 -32.45 33.10
C GLY A 4 -29.66 -32.51 31.75
N PRO A 5 -30.22 -31.89 30.71
CA PRO A 5 -29.63 -31.93 29.38
C PRO A 5 -28.17 -31.48 29.41
N SER A 6 -27.26 -32.34 28.95
CA SER A 6 -25.85 -31.99 28.81
C SER A 6 -25.44 -32.02 27.34
N CYS A 7 -24.94 -30.89 26.84
CA CYS A 7 -24.30 -30.75 25.55
C CYS A 7 -22.87 -30.19 25.67
N THR A 8 -22.07 -30.29 24.61
CA THR A 8 -20.78 -29.59 24.50
C THR A 8 -20.79 -28.83 23.19
N LEU A 9 -20.37 -27.56 23.24
CA LEU A 9 -20.25 -26.69 22.07
C LEU A 9 -18.79 -26.63 21.68
N ASN A 10 -18.43 -27.05 20.48
CA ASN A 10 -17.05 -26.94 19.99
C ASN A 10 -17.01 -25.88 18.89
N PRO A 11 -16.77 -24.59 19.21
CA PRO A 11 -16.45 -23.61 18.19
C PRO A 11 -15.05 -23.90 17.62
N GLY A 12 -14.94 -24.13 16.31
CA GLY A 12 -13.63 -24.27 15.67
C GLY A 12 -12.98 -22.91 15.42
N ASP A 13 -11.65 -22.80 15.57
CA ASP A 13 -10.95 -21.55 15.29
C ASP A 13 -11.19 -21.05 13.85
N VAL A 14 -11.41 -19.74 13.71
CA VAL A 14 -11.70 -19.12 12.42
C VAL A 14 -10.62 -18.11 12.05
N ASN A 15 -10.11 -18.23 10.82
CA ASN A 15 -9.21 -17.26 10.19
C ASN A 15 -9.94 -16.50 9.09
N LEU A 16 -10.07 -15.18 9.24
CA LEU A 16 -10.67 -14.31 8.21
C LEU A 16 -9.65 -13.27 7.74
N VAL A 17 -9.82 -12.85 6.50
CA VAL A 17 -9.29 -11.56 6.03
C VAL A 17 -10.40 -10.51 6.16
N PRO A 18 -10.06 -9.22 6.32
CA PRO A 18 -11.05 -8.15 6.32
C PRO A 18 -11.98 -8.22 5.10
N GLY A 19 -13.28 -8.15 5.36
CA GLY A 19 -14.36 -8.31 4.39
C GLY A 19 -14.81 -9.74 4.11
N ALA A 20 -14.03 -10.76 4.49
CA ALA A 20 -14.50 -12.13 4.39
C ALA A 20 -15.62 -12.39 5.40
N THR A 21 -16.62 -13.16 4.96
CA THR A 21 -17.71 -13.65 5.81
C THR A 21 -17.72 -15.17 5.79
N LEU A 22 -17.82 -15.80 6.96
CA LEU A 22 -17.87 -17.26 7.11
C LEU A 22 -19.01 -17.66 8.04
N THR A 23 -19.70 -18.76 7.70
CA THR A 23 -20.62 -19.43 8.63
C THR A 23 -19.83 -20.13 9.72
N LEU A 24 -20.15 -19.84 10.99
CA LEU A 24 -19.38 -20.35 12.12
C LEU A 24 -19.45 -21.90 12.17
N PRO A 25 -18.31 -22.61 12.20
CA PRO A 25 -18.28 -24.06 12.30
C PRO A 25 -18.53 -24.50 13.75
N ILE A 26 -19.78 -24.38 14.20
CA ILE A 26 -20.21 -24.77 15.55
C ILE A 26 -20.64 -26.23 15.52
N SER A 27 -19.96 -27.08 16.29
CA SER A 27 -20.41 -28.46 16.50
C SER A 27 -21.07 -28.60 17.87
N ILE A 28 -22.30 -29.15 17.90
CA ILE A 28 -22.99 -29.47 19.15
C ILE A 28 -22.92 -30.98 19.35
N ASN A 29 -22.45 -31.42 20.52
CA ASN A 29 -22.57 -32.81 20.94
C ASN A 29 -23.57 -32.89 22.10
N THR A 30 -24.77 -33.46 21.90
CA THR A 30 -25.77 -33.62 22.96
C THR A 30 -25.77 -35.04 23.52
N VAL A 31 -25.75 -35.16 24.86
CA VAL A 31 -25.85 -36.45 25.57
C VAL A 31 -27.31 -36.71 26.01
N SER A 32 -28.04 -35.65 26.36
CA SER A 32 -29.49 -35.67 26.62
C SER A 32 -30.12 -34.28 26.37
N GLY A 33 -31.36 -34.23 25.88
CA GLY A 33 -32.14 -33.02 25.59
C GLY A 33 -31.86 -32.31 24.26
N THR A 34 -32.55 -31.19 24.03
CA THR A 34 -32.44 -30.32 22.85
C THR A 34 -31.72 -29.02 23.20
N VAL A 35 -31.00 -28.45 22.24
CA VAL A 35 -30.51 -27.07 22.35
C VAL A 35 -31.59 -26.17 21.77
N ASP A 36 -32.04 -25.19 22.56
CA ASP A 36 -33.12 -24.28 22.15
C ASP A 36 -32.60 -23.06 21.39
N SER A 37 -31.44 -22.54 21.78
CA SER A 37 -30.78 -21.44 21.08
C SER A 37 -29.27 -21.42 21.30
N ILE A 38 -28.57 -20.76 20.39
CA ILE A 38 -27.14 -20.49 20.45
C ILE A 38 -26.90 -19.02 20.25
N THR A 39 -26.13 -18.40 21.13
CA THR A 39 -25.68 -17.02 21.05
C THR A 39 -24.20 -17.01 20.72
N ALA A 40 -23.81 -16.37 19.62
CA ALA A 40 -22.41 -16.02 19.38
C ALA A 40 -22.16 -14.59 19.85
N THR A 41 -21.05 -14.36 20.54
CA THR A 41 -20.61 -13.04 20.99
C THR A 41 -19.14 -12.86 20.64
N VAL A 42 -18.78 -11.71 20.07
CA VAL A 42 -17.37 -11.36 19.78
C VAL A 42 -16.82 -10.41 20.85
N SER A 43 -15.56 -10.63 21.27
CA SER A 43 -14.88 -9.78 22.25
C SER A 43 -14.71 -8.33 21.77
N ASN A 44 -14.60 -8.13 20.46
CA ASN A 44 -14.33 -6.84 19.86
C ASN A 44 -15.09 -6.67 18.54
N SER A 45 -16.24 -5.97 18.60
CA SER A 45 -17.10 -5.76 17.45
C SER A 45 -16.52 -4.82 16.38
N ALA A 46 -15.37 -4.19 16.65
CA ALA A 46 -14.62 -3.40 15.67
C ALA A 46 -13.68 -4.26 14.81
N VAL A 47 -13.27 -5.44 15.31
CA VAL A 47 -12.41 -6.40 14.58
C VAL A 47 -13.24 -7.38 13.76
N GLY A 48 -14.38 -7.84 14.29
CA GLY A 48 -15.34 -8.68 13.57
C GLY A 48 -16.76 -8.47 14.08
N SER A 49 -17.77 -8.92 13.36
CA SER A 49 -19.18 -8.86 13.81
C SER A 49 -19.91 -10.15 13.48
N VAL A 50 -20.89 -10.49 14.32
CA VAL A 50 -21.73 -11.70 14.19
C VAL A 50 -23.17 -11.34 13.84
N CYS A 51 -23.84 -12.20 13.08
CA CYS A 51 -25.22 -12.01 12.63
C CYS A 51 -25.87 -13.34 12.21
N LEU A 52 -27.19 -13.32 12.06
CA LEU A 52 -27.94 -14.40 11.41
C LEU A 52 -27.91 -14.20 9.90
N ARG A 53 -27.58 -15.27 9.19
CA ARG A 53 -27.48 -15.28 7.74
C ARG A 53 -28.41 -16.34 7.16
N ASP A 54 -29.10 -15.97 6.09
CA ASP A 54 -29.72 -16.97 5.21
C ASP A 54 -28.61 -17.61 4.35
N THR A 55 -28.41 -18.91 4.51
CA THR A 55 -27.41 -19.70 3.77
C THR A 55 -27.68 -19.70 2.25
N LEU A 56 -28.85 -19.24 1.80
CA LEU A 56 -29.23 -19.13 0.39
C LEU A 56 -28.82 -17.79 -0.25
N ASP A 57 -28.39 -16.79 0.52
CA ASP A 57 -27.90 -15.50 -0.02
C ASP A 57 -26.37 -15.38 0.14
N PRO A 58 -25.57 -15.67 -0.90
CA PRO A 58 -24.11 -15.57 -0.87
C PRO A 58 -23.58 -14.13 -0.74
N LEU A 59 -24.42 -13.10 -0.85
CA LEU A 59 -24.05 -11.68 -0.72
C LEU A 59 -24.36 -11.07 0.65
N SER A 60 -25.04 -11.80 1.54
CA SER A 60 -25.32 -11.32 2.90
C SER A 60 -24.08 -11.36 3.80
N PHE A 61 -23.82 -10.27 4.52
CA PHE A 61 -22.72 -10.12 5.47
C PHE A 61 -23.23 -9.55 6.80
N CYS A 62 -22.48 -9.75 7.89
CA CYS A 62 -22.84 -9.25 9.21
C CYS A 62 -22.46 -7.79 9.33
N PRO A 63 -23.40 -6.87 9.61
CA PRO A 63 -23.10 -5.44 9.62
C PRO A 63 -22.08 -5.06 10.71
N PRO A 64 -21.33 -3.95 10.53
CA PRO A 64 -20.34 -3.52 11.51
C PRO A 64 -20.97 -3.22 12.87
N GLY A 65 -20.30 -3.62 13.94
CA GLY A 65 -20.74 -3.37 15.31
C GLY A 65 -21.69 -4.43 15.88
N GLY A 66 -21.99 -5.50 15.14
CA GLY A 66 -22.72 -6.66 15.66
C GLY A 66 -21.89 -7.44 16.66
N SER A 67 -22.02 -7.12 17.96
CA SER A 67 -21.25 -7.74 19.03
C SER A 67 -21.80 -9.09 19.49
N SER A 68 -23.10 -9.34 19.26
CA SER A 68 -23.76 -10.57 19.69
C SER A 68 -24.98 -10.87 18.82
N GLU A 69 -25.23 -12.15 18.57
CA GLU A 69 -26.41 -12.60 17.81
C GLU A 69 -26.88 -13.98 18.29
N VAL A 70 -28.19 -14.24 18.22
CA VAL A 70 -28.83 -15.48 18.65
C VAL A 70 -29.45 -16.24 17.48
N ASP A 71 -29.16 -17.54 17.35
CA ASP A 71 -29.91 -18.47 16.48
C ASP A 71 -30.80 -19.37 17.33
N ASP A 72 -32.12 -19.18 17.19
CA ASP A 72 -33.18 -19.91 17.88
C ASP A 72 -33.86 -20.97 16.99
N ASN A 73 -33.39 -21.14 15.75
CA ASN A 73 -33.96 -22.09 14.80
C ASN A 73 -32.89 -23.06 14.29
N LEU A 74 -32.52 -24.00 15.14
CA LEU A 74 -31.46 -24.99 14.91
C LEU A 74 -31.91 -26.19 14.05
N THR A 75 -32.95 -26.03 13.23
CA THR A 75 -33.61 -27.16 12.55
C THR A 75 -33.01 -27.57 11.22
N ASP A 76 -32.21 -26.71 10.54
CA ASP A 76 -31.75 -27.04 9.17
C ASP A 76 -30.30 -26.68 8.79
N GLN A 77 -29.60 -25.78 9.47
CA GLN A 77 -28.16 -25.49 9.31
C GLN A 77 -27.87 -24.26 10.17
N PHE A 78 -26.70 -24.17 10.80
CA PHE A 78 -26.34 -23.01 11.61
C PHE A 78 -26.33 -21.75 10.73
N ARG A 79 -27.12 -20.73 11.12
CA ARG A 79 -27.22 -19.47 10.38
C ARG A 79 -26.27 -18.40 10.91
N LEU A 80 -25.63 -18.66 12.06
CA LEU A 80 -24.64 -17.75 12.62
C LEU A 80 -23.44 -17.62 11.68
N SER A 81 -23.22 -16.39 11.23
CA SER A 81 -22.08 -16.02 10.41
C SER A 81 -21.27 -14.94 11.11
N MET A 82 -20.04 -14.77 10.66
CA MET A 82 -19.15 -13.73 11.13
C MET A 82 -18.44 -13.06 9.97
N THR A 83 -18.33 -11.73 10.04
CA THR A 83 -17.61 -10.89 9.07
C THR A 83 -16.42 -10.21 9.77
N GLY A 84 -15.22 -10.30 9.18
CA GLY A 84 -14.03 -9.59 9.67
C GLY A 84 -13.95 -8.16 9.12
N TYR A 85 -13.54 -7.20 9.95
CA TYR A 85 -13.51 -5.78 9.59
C TYR A 85 -12.12 -5.11 9.71
N ALA A 86 -11.32 -5.54 10.68
CA ALA A 86 -9.98 -5.01 10.90
C ALA A 86 -9.03 -6.14 11.35
N PRO A 87 -7.71 -6.04 11.12
CA PRO A 87 -6.74 -7.01 11.61
C PRO A 87 -6.73 -7.06 13.15
N GLY A 88 -6.60 -8.26 13.71
CA GLY A 88 -6.56 -8.47 15.16
C GLY A 88 -6.15 -9.90 15.50
N SER A 89 -5.40 -10.09 16.59
CA SER A 89 -4.91 -11.38 17.05
C SER A 89 -5.31 -11.62 18.51
N GLY A 90 -5.80 -12.82 18.83
CA GLY A 90 -6.21 -13.17 20.20
C GLY A 90 -7.58 -12.62 20.60
N GLU A 91 -8.37 -12.16 19.63
CA GLU A 91 -9.78 -11.85 19.86
C GLU A 91 -10.54 -13.18 19.96
N THR A 92 -11.44 -13.27 20.94
CA THR A 92 -12.22 -14.48 21.20
C THR A 92 -13.65 -14.25 20.75
N TYR A 93 -14.29 -15.32 20.29
CA TYR A 93 -15.74 -15.35 20.24
C TYR A 93 -16.23 -16.47 21.13
N THR A 94 -17.21 -16.13 21.93
CA THR A 94 -17.86 -17.06 22.85
C THR A 94 -19.13 -17.54 22.19
N VAL A 95 -19.33 -18.84 22.20
CA VAL A 95 -20.60 -19.44 21.78
C VAL A 95 -21.28 -19.96 23.03
N SER A 96 -22.42 -19.38 23.35
CA SER A 96 -23.20 -19.71 24.55
C SER A 96 -24.61 -20.14 24.18
N GLY A 97 -25.03 -21.30 24.66
CA GLY A 97 -26.44 -21.69 24.73
C GLY A 97 -26.86 -21.74 26.20
N LEU A 98 -27.72 -22.68 26.57
CA LEU A 98 -27.88 -23.08 27.98
C LEU A 98 -26.59 -23.68 28.61
N MET A 99 -25.43 -23.59 27.94
CA MET A 99 -24.04 -23.80 28.43
C MET A 99 -23.03 -22.89 27.67
N VAL A 100 -21.86 -22.60 28.25
CA VAL A 100 -20.84 -21.65 27.71
C VAL A 100 -19.57 -22.40 27.28
N ASP A 101 -19.06 -22.12 26.07
CA ASP A 101 -17.73 -22.54 25.59
C ASP A 101 -17.08 -21.42 24.71
N ASP A 102 -15.75 -21.39 24.63
CA ASP A 102 -14.96 -20.31 23.99
C ASP A 102 -14.14 -20.82 22.79
N GLY A 103 -14.06 -20.02 21.71
CA GLY A 103 -13.17 -20.25 20.55
C GLY A 103 -12.34 -19.01 20.19
N ASN A 104 -11.25 -19.18 19.44
CA ASN A 104 -10.38 -18.05 19.03
C ASN A 104 -10.65 -17.61 17.59
N ILE A 105 -10.43 -16.31 17.32
CA ILE A 105 -10.42 -15.74 15.97
C ILE A 105 -9.10 -15.03 15.74
N THR A 106 -8.52 -15.29 14.56
CA THR A 106 -7.39 -14.50 14.06
C THR A 106 -7.79 -13.83 12.76
N VAL A 107 -7.74 -12.51 12.72
CA VAL A 107 -7.93 -11.73 11.49
C VAL A 107 -6.56 -11.28 11.00
N SER A 108 -6.09 -11.86 9.91
CA SER A 108 -4.78 -11.52 9.33
C SER A 108 -4.85 -10.25 8.49
N ASN A 109 -3.82 -9.41 8.59
CA ASN A 109 -3.68 -8.23 7.75
C ASN A 109 -3.68 -8.59 6.25
N THR A 110 -4.20 -7.69 5.42
CA THR A 110 -4.16 -7.84 3.95
C THR A 110 -2.73 -7.63 3.43
N GLN A 111 -2.47 -8.07 2.20
CA GLN A 111 -1.19 -7.81 1.54
C GLN A 111 -0.97 -6.31 1.29
N SER A 112 0.28 -5.90 1.10
CA SER A 112 0.64 -4.54 0.73
C SER A 112 0.05 -4.17 -0.64
N TRP A 113 -0.38 -2.91 -0.76
CA TRP A 113 -0.89 -2.32 -1.99
C TRP A 113 -0.59 -0.83 -2.01
N TRP A 114 -0.53 -0.24 -3.20
CA TRP A 114 -0.19 1.17 -3.41
C TRP A 114 -1.25 1.88 -4.25
N GLN A 115 -1.29 3.20 -4.14
CA GLN A 115 -2.30 4.04 -4.81
C GLN A 115 -1.69 5.31 -5.40
N VAL A 116 -2.34 5.85 -6.43
CA VAL A 116 -2.01 7.13 -7.05
C VAL A 116 -3.15 8.13 -6.85
N VAL A 117 -2.81 9.41 -6.71
CA VAL A 117 -3.77 10.52 -6.60
C VAL A 117 -3.58 11.46 -7.77
N GLY A 118 -4.51 11.38 -8.72
CA GLY A 118 -4.48 12.08 -10.01
C GLY A 118 -3.31 11.68 -10.91
N GLY A 119 -3.32 12.19 -12.15
CA GLY A 119 -2.25 11.96 -13.13
C GLY A 119 -2.20 10.53 -13.66
N ASP A 120 -1.48 10.33 -14.76
CA ASP A 120 -1.38 9.04 -15.42
C ASP A 120 -0.34 8.12 -14.74
N VAL A 121 -0.59 6.82 -14.81
CA VAL A 121 0.35 5.80 -14.30
C VAL A 121 0.91 5.06 -15.49
N ILE A 122 2.22 5.05 -15.66
CA ILE A 122 2.85 4.52 -16.88
C ILE A 122 3.93 3.52 -16.49
N ALA A 123 3.75 2.27 -16.89
CA ALA A 123 4.82 1.28 -16.91
C ALA A 123 5.50 1.30 -18.29
N GLY A 124 6.81 1.53 -18.30
CA GLY A 124 7.57 1.72 -19.54
C GLY A 124 7.86 0.43 -20.30
N GLY A 125 7.84 0.50 -21.62
CA GLY A 125 8.27 -0.62 -22.48
C GLY A 125 7.20 -1.69 -22.72
N LEU A 126 7.54 -2.68 -23.55
CA LEU A 126 6.64 -3.76 -23.95
C LEU A 126 6.32 -4.75 -22.82
N SER A 127 7.23 -4.88 -21.87
CA SER A 127 7.12 -5.81 -20.73
C SER A 127 6.68 -5.11 -19.45
N GLY A 128 6.32 -3.83 -19.51
CA GLY A 128 5.92 -3.06 -18.35
C GLY A 128 4.55 -3.48 -17.84
N ILE A 129 4.49 -3.87 -16.57
CA ILE A 129 3.28 -4.25 -15.84
C ILE A 129 2.96 -3.19 -14.79
N ILE A 130 1.67 -2.92 -14.58
CA ILE A 130 1.18 -2.19 -13.41
C ILE A 130 0.36 -3.15 -12.55
N ARG A 131 0.87 -3.52 -11.38
CA ARG A 131 0.18 -4.38 -10.41
C ARG A 131 0.08 -3.69 -9.06
N SER A 132 -1.14 -3.55 -8.55
CA SER A 132 -1.45 -3.16 -7.17
C SER A 132 -2.62 -4.00 -6.73
N LEU A 133 -2.44 -4.87 -5.74
CA LEU A 133 -3.46 -5.85 -5.39
C LEU A 133 -4.39 -5.27 -4.33
N LEU A 134 -5.28 -4.35 -4.75
CA LEU A 134 -6.22 -3.67 -3.85
C LEU A 134 -7.07 -4.70 -3.08
N PRO A 135 -7.33 -4.50 -1.78
CA PRO A 135 -8.22 -5.34 -1.00
C PRO A 135 -9.64 -5.39 -1.60
N THR A 136 -10.30 -6.54 -1.49
CA THR A 136 -11.72 -6.63 -1.84
C THR A 136 -12.54 -6.04 -0.70
N LEU A 137 -13.10 -4.85 -0.91
CA LEU A 137 -13.89 -4.15 0.10
C LEU A 137 -15.36 -4.59 -0.02
N VAL A 138 -15.91 -5.17 1.05
CA VAL A 138 -17.31 -5.64 1.08
C VAL A 138 -18.30 -4.61 1.61
N THR A 139 -17.83 -3.48 2.13
CA THR A 139 -18.66 -2.35 2.56
C THR A 139 -18.54 -1.19 1.58
N PRO A 140 -19.63 -0.46 1.27
CA PRO A 140 -19.54 0.81 0.56
C PRO A 140 -18.61 1.74 1.33
N CYS A 141 -17.55 2.18 0.67
CA CYS A 141 -16.61 3.09 1.28
C CYS A 141 -17.10 4.53 1.12
N ASP A 142 -17.61 5.12 2.20
CA ASP A 142 -18.06 6.51 2.21
C ASP A 142 -16.93 7.51 2.58
N SER A 143 -15.69 7.02 2.73
CA SER A 143 -14.52 7.83 3.14
C SER A 143 -13.44 7.82 2.06
N PRO A 144 -12.75 8.95 1.78
CA PRO A 144 -11.61 9.04 0.85
C PRO A 144 -10.41 8.15 1.19
N SER A 145 -10.45 7.52 2.36
CA SER A 145 -9.45 6.58 2.88
C SER A 145 -9.82 5.11 2.64
N CYS A 146 -10.89 4.82 1.91
CA CYS A 146 -11.36 3.49 1.55
C CYS A 146 -11.75 3.63 0.08
N GLU A 147 -10.81 3.44 -0.84
CA GLU A 147 -11.07 3.75 -2.25
C GLU A 147 -10.66 2.54 -3.09
N ARG A 148 -11.59 2.10 -3.95
CA ARG A 148 -11.46 0.88 -4.76
C ARG A 148 -10.65 1.08 -6.04
N TYR A 149 -10.05 2.25 -6.22
CA TYR A 149 -9.38 2.65 -7.45
C TYR A 149 -7.87 2.69 -7.25
N LEU A 150 -7.10 2.20 -8.22
CA LEU A 150 -5.65 2.45 -8.28
C LEU A 150 -5.37 3.95 -8.36
N ILE A 151 -6.09 4.66 -9.23
CA ILE A 151 -5.98 6.10 -9.41
C ILE A 151 -7.19 6.77 -8.79
N ARG A 152 -6.98 7.42 -7.66
CA ARG A 152 -7.97 8.29 -7.01
C ARG A 152 -8.04 9.62 -7.77
N ASP A 153 -9.25 10.09 -7.99
CA ASP A 153 -9.45 11.43 -8.55
C ASP A 153 -8.87 12.47 -7.58
N ASN A 154 -8.11 13.41 -8.11
CA ASN A 154 -7.67 14.55 -7.33
C ASN A 154 -8.84 15.55 -7.15
N PRO A 155 -8.73 16.54 -6.24
CA PRO A 155 -9.79 17.56 -6.06
C PRO A 155 -10.14 18.39 -7.31
N LEU A 156 -9.39 18.22 -8.41
CA LEU A 156 -9.60 18.88 -9.69
C LEU A 156 -10.28 17.96 -10.74
N ASP A 157 -10.74 16.77 -10.35
CA ASP A 157 -11.34 15.75 -11.24
C ASP A 157 -10.44 15.42 -12.43
N ASN A 158 -9.17 15.11 -12.16
CA ASN A 158 -8.25 14.55 -13.16
C ASN A 158 -8.16 13.02 -13.00
N PRO A 159 -9.10 12.25 -13.58
CA PRO A 159 -9.01 10.80 -13.63
C PRO A 159 -7.84 10.43 -14.52
N GLY A 160 -6.79 9.89 -13.93
CA GLY A 160 -5.63 9.41 -14.68
C GLY A 160 -5.94 8.16 -15.49
N VAL A 161 -5.05 7.85 -16.42
CA VAL A 161 -5.08 6.62 -17.20
C VAL A 161 -3.85 5.77 -16.85
N PRO A 162 -4.03 4.52 -16.39
CA PRO A 162 -2.94 3.56 -16.34
C PRO A 162 -2.64 3.05 -17.76
N SER A 163 -1.36 3.07 -18.14
CA SER A 163 -0.83 2.57 -19.40
C SER A 163 0.27 1.56 -19.13
N ALA A 164 0.06 0.32 -19.57
CA ALA A 164 1.01 -0.77 -19.38
C ALA A 164 1.25 -1.50 -20.71
N GLY A 165 2.50 -1.89 -20.94
CA GLY A 165 2.89 -2.63 -22.14
C GLY A 165 2.35 -4.04 -22.18
N SER A 166 2.41 -4.76 -21.05
CA SER A 166 2.06 -6.19 -20.99
C SER A 166 0.80 -6.51 -20.18
N GLY A 167 0.38 -5.65 -19.25
CA GLY A 167 -0.83 -5.91 -18.48
C GLY A 167 -1.03 -5.01 -17.27
N THR A 168 -2.26 -4.99 -16.77
CA THR A 168 -2.60 -4.37 -15.48
C THR A 168 -3.33 -5.36 -14.56
N ASP A 169 -3.12 -5.24 -13.25
CA ASP A 169 -3.73 -6.11 -12.24
C ASP A 169 -4.03 -5.30 -10.97
N TYR A 170 -5.31 -5.15 -10.66
CA TYR A 170 -5.81 -4.29 -9.58
C TYR A 170 -6.36 -5.10 -8.39
N GLY A 171 -6.20 -6.42 -8.37
CA GLY A 171 -6.81 -7.27 -7.33
C GLY A 171 -8.32 -7.09 -7.23
N GLY A 172 -8.82 -6.71 -6.04
CA GLY A 172 -10.24 -6.45 -5.78
C GLY A 172 -10.75 -5.06 -6.24
N GLY A 173 -9.88 -4.23 -6.80
CA GLY A 173 -10.18 -2.86 -7.25
C GLY A 173 -10.32 -2.69 -8.76
N THR A 174 -10.35 -1.43 -9.22
CA THR A 174 -10.34 -1.06 -10.64
C THR A 174 -9.36 0.10 -10.92
N ALA A 175 -9.16 0.45 -12.19
CA ALA A 175 -8.21 1.48 -12.60
C ALA A 175 -8.50 2.88 -12.00
N SER A 176 -9.72 3.38 -12.21
CA SER A 176 -10.16 4.72 -11.79
C SER A 176 -11.69 4.81 -11.82
N SER A 177 -12.25 5.92 -11.34
CA SER A 177 -13.68 6.22 -11.39
C SER A 177 -14.26 6.20 -12.82
N ARG A 178 -13.43 6.46 -13.83
CA ARG A 178 -13.79 6.43 -15.26
C ARG A 178 -13.51 5.09 -15.94
N SER A 179 -12.86 4.17 -15.24
CA SER A 179 -12.45 2.86 -15.78
C SER A 179 -11.61 2.95 -17.06
N TRP A 180 -10.90 4.06 -17.27
CA TRP A 180 -9.94 4.18 -18.36
C TRP A 180 -8.74 3.28 -18.06
N ASN A 181 -8.35 2.45 -19.02
CA ASN A 181 -7.24 1.51 -18.91
C ASN A 181 -6.62 1.31 -20.30
N ALA A 182 -5.33 1.66 -20.47
CA ALA A 182 -4.59 1.53 -21.72
C ALA A 182 -3.62 0.33 -21.65
N GLU A 183 -4.19 -0.87 -21.67
CA GLU A 183 -3.43 -2.13 -21.64
C GLU A 183 -2.94 -2.52 -23.04
N GLY A 184 -1.75 -3.14 -23.12
CA GLY A 184 -1.13 -3.51 -24.40
C GLY A 184 -0.53 -2.33 -25.16
N SER A 185 -0.49 -1.14 -24.54
CA SER A 185 0.05 0.09 -25.11
C SER A 185 1.34 0.46 -24.40
N ALA A 186 2.46 0.00 -24.96
CA ALA A 186 3.79 0.30 -24.45
C ALA A 186 4.16 1.77 -24.67
N PHE A 187 4.14 2.55 -23.60
CA PHE A 187 4.73 3.88 -23.59
C PHE A 187 6.26 3.75 -23.77
N LEU A 188 6.84 4.52 -24.69
CA LEU A 188 8.27 4.50 -25.02
C LEU A 188 8.82 3.10 -25.42
N ALA A 189 8.05 2.32 -26.18
CA ALA A 189 8.36 0.94 -26.58
C ALA A 189 9.77 0.67 -27.13
N SER A 190 10.44 1.67 -27.72
CA SER A 190 11.75 1.50 -28.39
C SER A 190 12.93 2.17 -27.69
N LYS A 191 12.72 3.07 -26.73
CA LYS A 191 13.82 3.76 -26.04
C LYS A 191 13.42 4.23 -24.64
N ILE A 192 13.72 3.39 -23.66
CA ILE A 192 13.49 3.68 -22.26
C ILE A 192 14.80 4.18 -21.66
N PRO A 193 14.87 5.41 -21.14
CA PRO A 193 16.06 5.89 -20.44
C PRO A 193 16.32 5.04 -19.20
N ASP A 194 17.51 4.46 -19.12
CA ASP A 194 17.98 3.71 -17.95
C ASP A 194 18.91 4.57 -17.09
N TYR A 195 19.38 4.00 -15.97
CA TYR A 195 20.34 4.67 -15.09
C TYR A 195 21.56 5.18 -15.86
N ALA A 196 22.16 4.34 -16.72
CA ALA A 196 23.34 4.69 -17.50
C ALA A 196 23.10 5.89 -18.43
N THR A 197 21.89 5.99 -19.01
CA THR A 197 21.47 7.13 -19.82
C THR A 197 21.46 8.43 -19.02
N PHE A 198 21.01 8.41 -17.77
CA PHE A 198 21.02 9.58 -16.89
C PHE A 198 22.42 9.88 -16.34
N GLU A 199 23.19 8.86 -15.97
CA GLU A 199 24.57 8.99 -15.49
C GLU A 199 25.44 9.67 -16.54
N ALA A 200 25.30 9.30 -17.82
CA ALA A 200 26.02 9.91 -18.93
C ALA A 200 25.65 11.40 -19.19
N ARG A 201 24.57 11.90 -18.58
CA ARG A 201 24.11 13.29 -18.70
C ARG A 201 24.51 14.17 -17.52
N ILE A 202 25.18 13.61 -16.51
CA ILE A 202 25.71 14.40 -15.40
C ILE A 202 26.70 15.42 -15.98
N PRO A 203 26.52 16.74 -15.74
CA PRO A 203 27.46 17.74 -16.22
C PRO A 203 28.85 17.47 -15.65
N ALA A 204 29.89 17.48 -16.49
CA ALA A 204 31.26 17.21 -16.05
C ALA A 204 31.72 18.17 -14.91
N ALA A 205 31.20 19.39 -14.89
CA ALA A 205 31.49 20.39 -13.86
C ALA A 205 30.60 20.27 -12.60
N ALA A 206 29.55 19.43 -12.61
CA ALA A 206 28.72 19.21 -11.43
C ALA A 206 29.44 18.37 -10.37
N ALA A 207 30.35 17.48 -10.79
CA ALA A 207 31.15 16.59 -9.94
C ALA A 207 30.39 16.11 -8.68
N PRO A 208 29.44 15.15 -8.83
CA PRO A 208 28.58 14.72 -7.73
C PRO A 208 29.36 14.37 -6.46
N GLU A 209 28.83 14.77 -5.30
CA GLU A 209 29.39 14.39 -4.01
C GLU A 209 29.17 12.90 -3.78
N GLU A 210 30.26 12.15 -3.56
CA GLU A 210 30.22 10.71 -3.31
C GLU A 210 29.82 10.43 -1.86
N ILE A 211 28.70 9.73 -1.69
CA ILE A 211 28.24 9.18 -0.42
C ILE A 211 28.90 7.82 -0.24
N THR A 212 29.63 7.65 0.86
CA THR A 212 30.41 6.43 1.13
C THR A 212 29.75 5.50 2.16
N SER A 213 28.77 5.99 2.93
CA SER A 213 28.01 5.20 3.88
C SER A 213 26.74 4.62 3.24
N SER A 214 26.43 3.36 3.56
CA SER A 214 25.21 2.68 3.09
C SER A 214 23.92 3.18 3.77
N SER A 215 24.05 4.04 4.78
CA SER A 215 22.95 4.80 5.36
C SER A 215 23.41 6.25 5.58
N VAL A 216 22.51 7.18 5.28
CA VAL A 216 22.63 8.60 5.62
C VAL A 216 21.32 9.06 6.24
N ASN A 217 21.35 10.17 6.97
CA ASN A 217 20.12 10.83 7.37
C ASN A 217 19.80 12.00 6.43
N GLY A 218 18.56 12.50 6.51
CA GLY A 218 18.09 13.61 5.67
C GLY A 218 18.93 14.90 5.74
N LEU A 219 19.66 15.16 6.83
CA LEU A 219 20.49 16.37 6.98
C LEU A 219 21.64 16.41 5.97
N THR A 220 22.09 15.25 5.48
CA THR A 220 23.07 15.17 4.39
C THR A 220 22.61 15.98 3.19
N PHE A 221 21.32 15.93 2.85
CA PHE A 221 20.76 16.64 1.70
C PHE A 221 20.36 18.09 2.02
N GLU A 222 20.04 18.39 3.28
CA GLU A 222 19.70 19.75 3.73
C GLU A 222 20.92 20.67 3.79
N ASN A 223 22.07 20.14 4.22
CA ASN A 223 23.23 20.96 4.58
C ASN A 223 24.51 20.60 3.82
N GLY A 224 24.60 19.42 3.20
CA GLY A 224 25.76 18.99 2.40
C GLY A 224 25.77 19.56 0.97
N GLY A 225 26.69 19.10 0.13
CA GLY A 225 26.66 19.37 -1.31
C GLY A 225 27.19 20.75 -1.71
N THR A 226 27.90 20.78 -2.84
CA THR A 226 28.18 22.02 -3.57
C THR A 226 27.18 22.17 -4.72
N PRO A 227 26.50 23.32 -4.87
CA PRO A 227 25.52 23.48 -5.93
C PRO A 227 26.19 23.66 -7.29
N TYR A 228 25.61 23.03 -8.30
CA TYR A 228 25.93 23.28 -9.71
C TYR A 228 24.65 23.41 -10.52
N GLY A 229 24.50 24.51 -11.26
CA GLY A 229 23.32 24.79 -12.08
C GLY A 229 22.02 24.92 -11.26
N GLY A 230 22.11 25.24 -9.96
CA GLY A 230 20.97 25.30 -9.05
C GLY A 230 20.56 23.95 -8.44
N TYR A 231 21.37 22.90 -8.61
CA TYR A 231 21.14 21.56 -8.08
C TYR A 231 22.30 21.09 -7.22
N TYR A 232 22.00 20.27 -6.21
CA TYR A 232 22.98 19.58 -5.38
C TYR A 232 23.05 18.12 -5.82
N TRP A 233 24.21 17.72 -6.34
CA TRP A 233 24.41 16.42 -6.98
C TRP A 233 25.10 15.47 -6.01
N TYR A 234 24.49 14.30 -5.80
CA TYR A 234 25.02 13.24 -4.97
C TYR A 234 25.07 11.93 -5.74
N LYS A 235 26.03 11.10 -5.39
CA LYS A 235 26.15 9.75 -5.92
C LYS A 235 26.47 8.77 -4.80
N TYR A 236 25.77 7.65 -4.79
CA TYR A 236 26.12 6.47 -3.99
C TYR A 236 26.37 5.32 -4.95
N VAL A 237 27.47 4.60 -4.76
CA VAL A 237 27.78 3.37 -5.52
C VAL A 237 27.88 2.23 -4.51
N GLY A 238 26.85 1.40 -4.47
CA GLY A 238 26.79 0.23 -3.63
C GLY A 238 27.63 -0.92 -4.15
N SER A 239 27.98 -1.83 -3.26
CA SER A 239 28.58 -3.13 -3.61
C SER A 239 27.54 -4.24 -3.47
N SER A 240 26.32 -4.04 -4.00
CA SER A 240 25.17 -4.94 -3.87
C SER A 240 24.50 -4.95 -2.49
N SER A 241 24.35 -3.77 -1.87
CA SER A 241 23.65 -3.60 -0.58
C SER A 241 22.50 -2.60 -0.72
N THR A 242 21.66 -2.47 0.30
CA THR A 242 20.70 -1.37 0.41
C THR A 242 21.40 -0.05 0.74
N PHE A 243 20.92 1.04 0.15
CA PHE A 243 21.19 2.43 0.55
C PHE A 243 19.97 3.00 1.26
N THR A 244 20.14 3.46 2.50
CA THR A 244 19.03 3.93 3.33
C THR A 244 19.10 5.43 3.60
N ILE A 245 17.98 6.13 3.46
CA ILE A 245 17.79 7.50 3.92
C ILE A 245 16.94 7.49 5.19
N ASP A 246 17.60 7.64 6.33
CA ASP A 246 16.99 7.64 7.65
C ASP A 246 16.55 9.04 8.10
N PRO A 247 15.55 9.14 8.99
CA PRO A 247 15.16 10.42 9.55
C PRO A 247 16.31 10.99 10.41
N PRO A 248 16.58 12.31 10.32
CA PRO A 248 17.38 12.96 11.36
C PRO A 248 16.71 12.85 12.73
N LEU A 249 17.51 12.96 13.79
CA LEU A 249 17.04 12.89 15.17
C LEU A 249 17.11 14.27 15.83
N ASP A 250 16.12 14.62 16.63
CA ASP A 250 16.19 15.78 17.52
C ASP A 250 17.16 15.54 18.70
N LEU A 251 17.32 16.54 19.57
CA LEU A 251 18.17 16.43 20.77
C LEU A 251 17.70 15.36 21.77
N GLY A 252 16.44 14.93 21.69
CA GLY A 252 15.87 13.85 22.47
C GLY A 252 15.99 12.46 21.82
N GLY A 253 16.59 12.37 20.63
CA GLY A 253 16.71 11.13 19.88
C GLY A 253 15.44 10.74 19.11
N ASN A 254 14.47 11.64 18.96
CA ASN A 254 13.23 11.36 18.23
C ASN A 254 13.38 11.64 16.73
N PRO A 255 12.84 10.79 15.84
CA PRO A 255 12.83 11.05 14.40
C PRO A 255 12.11 12.36 14.06
N ILE A 256 12.77 13.22 13.29
CA ILE A 256 12.20 14.44 12.74
C ILE A 256 12.27 14.43 11.20
N PRO A 257 11.33 15.10 10.50
CA PRO A 257 11.35 15.17 9.05
C PRO A 257 12.51 16.00 8.53
N ALA A 258 13.10 15.57 7.41
CA ALA A 258 14.09 16.36 6.70
C ALA A 258 13.45 17.56 5.99
N GLN A 259 14.10 18.73 6.04
CA GLN A 259 13.60 20.01 5.52
C GLN A 259 14.52 20.56 4.42
N LEU A 260 14.32 20.12 3.18
CA LEU A 260 15.10 20.61 2.04
C LEU A 260 14.81 22.08 1.69
N GLY A 261 13.63 22.60 2.06
CA GLY A 261 13.18 23.93 1.64
C GLY A 261 13.21 24.06 0.12
N ASP A 262 13.90 25.09 -0.38
CA ASP A 262 14.01 25.36 -1.83
C ASP A 262 15.15 24.57 -2.51
N ARG A 263 15.83 23.68 -1.79
CA ARG A 263 16.95 22.91 -2.35
C ARG A 263 16.44 21.89 -3.37
N ARG A 264 17.16 21.80 -4.49
CA ARG A 264 16.94 20.82 -5.54
C ARG A 264 18.06 19.79 -5.49
N VAL A 265 17.74 18.59 -5.05
CA VAL A 265 18.71 17.51 -4.82
C VAL A 265 18.58 16.51 -5.95
N VAL A 266 19.70 16.12 -6.56
CA VAL A 266 19.77 15.04 -7.55
C VAL A 266 20.63 13.94 -6.95
N LEU A 267 20.03 12.78 -6.72
CA LEU A 267 20.68 11.63 -6.12
C LEU A 267 20.75 10.49 -7.13
N PHE A 268 21.97 10.05 -7.41
CA PHE A 268 22.23 8.83 -8.17
C PHE A 268 22.58 7.70 -7.21
N VAL A 269 21.84 6.59 -7.27
CA VAL A 269 22.10 5.37 -6.49
C VAL A 269 22.44 4.26 -7.47
N LYS A 270 23.69 3.80 -7.48
CA LYS A 270 24.17 2.72 -8.34
C LYS A 270 24.35 1.45 -7.54
N ASP A 271 24.02 0.30 -8.14
CA ASP A 271 24.32 -1.03 -7.60
C ASP A 271 23.82 -1.24 -6.14
N ALA A 272 22.65 -0.66 -5.85
CA ALA A 272 22.01 -0.68 -4.54
C ALA A 272 20.52 -0.36 -4.62
N ASP A 273 19.72 -1.05 -3.80
CA ASP A 273 18.32 -0.69 -3.58
C ASP A 273 18.21 0.55 -2.69
N LEU A 274 17.23 1.41 -2.97
CA LEU A 274 16.97 2.60 -2.17
C LEU A 274 15.82 2.36 -1.20
N VAL A 275 16.09 2.59 0.09
CA VAL A 275 15.07 2.62 1.15
C VAL A 275 14.96 4.03 1.72
N ILE A 276 13.74 4.57 1.77
CA ILE A 276 13.45 5.90 2.32
C ILE A 276 12.63 5.74 3.60
N ASN A 277 13.29 5.86 4.75
CA ASN A 277 12.66 5.85 6.08
C ASN A 277 12.37 7.26 6.58
N SER A 278 12.99 8.27 5.97
CA SER A 278 12.81 9.68 6.32
C SER A 278 11.61 10.30 5.60
N LYS A 279 10.83 11.12 6.32
CA LYS A 279 9.93 12.06 5.68
C LYS A 279 10.74 13.25 5.18
N ILE A 280 10.71 13.51 3.88
CA ILE A 280 11.46 14.61 3.25
C ILE A 280 10.47 15.66 2.75
N PHE A 281 10.62 16.89 3.23
CA PHE A 281 9.83 18.03 2.79
C PHE A 281 10.66 18.98 1.93
N ALA A 282 10.05 19.47 0.86
CA ALA A 282 10.58 20.53 0.03
C ALA A 282 9.47 21.55 -0.25
N THR A 283 9.85 22.79 -0.52
CA THR A 283 8.90 23.84 -0.90
C THR A 283 8.31 23.51 -2.28
N PRO A 284 6.97 23.36 -2.40
CA PRO A 284 6.32 23.05 -3.68
C PRO A 284 6.74 24.01 -4.80
N GLY A 285 7.05 23.46 -5.97
CA GLY A 285 7.54 24.21 -7.14
C GLY A 285 8.94 24.83 -7.05
N LEU A 286 9.57 24.91 -5.88
CA LEU A 286 10.90 25.52 -5.71
C LEU A 286 12.00 24.50 -5.43
N GLY A 287 11.74 23.57 -4.51
CA GLY A 287 12.66 22.49 -4.12
C GLY A 287 12.15 21.11 -4.53
N GLY A 288 12.98 20.10 -4.31
CA GLY A 288 12.63 18.70 -4.58
C GLY A 288 13.83 17.77 -4.52
N ILE A 289 13.56 16.48 -4.44
CA ILE A 289 14.57 15.42 -4.56
C ILE A 289 14.27 14.58 -5.80
N TYR A 290 15.26 14.45 -6.68
CA TYR A 290 15.22 13.66 -7.91
C TYR A 290 16.14 12.48 -7.73
N VAL A 291 15.58 11.28 -7.72
CA VAL A 291 16.35 10.07 -7.44
C VAL A 291 16.39 9.18 -8.68
N ILE A 292 17.60 8.80 -9.08
CA ILE A 292 17.87 7.90 -10.20
C ILE A 292 18.56 6.66 -9.62
N VAL A 293 17.89 5.51 -9.68
CA VAL A 293 18.35 4.27 -9.05
C VAL A 293 18.63 3.22 -10.13
N PHE A 294 19.75 2.52 -9.99
CA PHE A 294 20.01 1.24 -10.66
C PHE A 294 19.74 0.14 -9.63
N THR A 295 18.73 -0.69 -9.89
CA THR A 295 18.27 -1.72 -8.94
C THR A 295 19.39 -2.71 -8.60
N GLY A 296 19.42 -3.14 -7.33
CA GLY A 296 20.40 -4.08 -6.81
C GLY A 296 19.75 -5.00 -5.76
N SER A 297 19.23 -6.13 -6.23
CA SER A 297 18.71 -7.31 -5.51
C SER A 297 17.62 -7.13 -4.45
N ASP A 298 16.54 -7.90 -4.65
CA ASP A 298 15.35 -8.13 -3.83
C ASP A 298 15.53 -8.01 -2.30
N GLY A 299 15.20 -6.85 -1.75
CA GLY A 299 14.97 -6.69 -0.30
C GLY A 299 13.55 -7.13 0.10
N VAL A 300 13.40 -7.82 1.22
CA VAL A 300 12.12 -8.07 1.90
C VAL A 300 11.83 -6.88 2.81
N ALA A 301 10.71 -6.17 2.61
CA ALA A 301 10.30 -5.11 3.53
C ALA A 301 9.86 -5.68 4.89
N PRO A 302 10.22 -5.03 6.02
CA PRO A 302 9.76 -5.41 7.34
C PRO A 302 8.24 -5.18 7.53
N ASP A 303 7.62 -5.97 8.40
CA ASP A 303 6.22 -5.80 8.80
C ASP A 303 6.05 -4.58 9.75
N ASN A 304 4.97 -3.80 9.60
CA ASN A 304 4.59 -2.61 10.38
C ASN A 304 5.32 -1.31 10.03
N ASP A 305 5.60 -1.09 8.75
CA ASP A 305 6.12 0.18 8.27
C ASP A 305 5.08 1.31 8.40
N PRO A 306 5.52 2.58 8.57
CA PRO A 306 4.63 3.73 8.38
C PRO A 306 4.18 3.84 6.91
N GLN A 307 3.10 4.57 6.60
CA GLN A 307 2.73 4.83 5.21
C GLN A 307 3.75 5.76 4.53
N LEU A 308 4.15 5.44 3.29
CA LEU A 308 4.95 6.33 2.46
C LEU A 308 4.03 7.21 1.61
N PHE A 309 4.24 8.52 1.64
CA PHE A 309 3.51 9.47 0.81
C PHE A 309 4.51 10.27 -0.03
N VAL A 310 4.41 10.14 -1.35
CA VAL A 310 5.24 10.83 -2.33
C VAL A 310 4.38 11.82 -3.10
N ARG A 311 4.61 13.11 -2.91
CA ARG A 311 4.09 14.14 -3.83
C ARG A 311 5.10 14.34 -4.94
N GLY A 312 4.84 13.79 -6.13
CA GLY A 312 5.81 13.82 -7.21
C GLY A 312 5.41 13.07 -8.47
N SER A 313 6.43 12.53 -9.13
CA SER A 313 6.28 11.61 -10.27
C SER A 313 7.27 10.47 -10.07
N LEU A 314 6.82 9.26 -10.37
CA LEU A 314 7.63 8.06 -10.31
C LEU A 314 7.69 7.45 -11.71
N ALA A 315 8.85 6.97 -12.12
CA ALA A 315 9.03 6.26 -13.37
C ALA A 315 9.76 4.94 -13.11
N GLY A 316 9.25 3.86 -13.71
CA GLY A 316 9.81 2.51 -13.63
C GLY A 316 9.46 1.72 -14.88
N LEU A 317 10.25 0.66 -15.15
CA LEU A 317 9.97 -0.29 -16.23
C LEU A 317 8.70 -1.11 -15.94
N GLY A 318 8.52 -1.54 -14.69
CA GLY A 318 7.26 -2.04 -14.12
C GLY A 318 6.96 -1.39 -12.77
N MET A 319 5.74 -1.59 -12.29
CA MET A 319 5.28 -1.18 -10.97
C MET A 319 4.59 -2.38 -10.32
N ASN A 320 5.25 -3.02 -9.37
CA ASN A 320 4.83 -4.32 -8.85
C ASN A 320 4.84 -4.36 -7.31
N PRO A 321 3.99 -5.20 -6.69
CA PRO A 321 3.96 -5.33 -5.23
C PRO A 321 4.97 -6.35 -4.69
N ASN A 322 5.51 -7.23 -5.55
CA ASN A 322 6.34 -8.37 -5.15
C ASN A 322 7.78 -8.25 -5.69
N PRO A 323 8.80 -8.59 -4.89
CA PRO A 323 10.17 -8.78 -5.37
C PRO A 323 10.23 -9.90 -6.43
N GLY A 324 11.09 -9.74 -7.44
CA GLY A 324 11.25 -10.70 -8.55
C GLY A 324 10.30 -10.55 -9.75
N ASP A 325 9.26 -9.71 -9.68
CA ASP A 325 8.39 -9.39 -10.82
C ASP A 325 9.03 -8.29 -11.69
N SER A 326 9.82 -8.66 -12.72
CA SER A 326 10.38 -7.77 -13.77
C SER A 326 11.18 -6.53 -13.31
N ASP A 327 11.99 -5.95 -14.19
CA ASP A 327 12.69 -4.69 -13.89
C ASP A 327 11.66 -3.59 -13.55
N GLY A 328 11.81 -2.87 -12.43
CA GLY A 328 10.79 -1.88 -12.04
C GLY A 328 10.91 -1.30 -10.63
N VAL A 329 9.84 -0.65 -10.18
CA VAL A 329 9.66 -0.15 -8.82
C VAL A 329 8.82 -1.15 -8.04
N VAL A 330 9.33 -1.59 -6.89
CA VAL A 330 8.63 -2.52 -5.99
C VAL A 330 8.00 -1.74 -4.84
N PHE A 331 6.69 -1.89 -4.68
CA PHE A 331 5.89 -1.30 -3.60
C PHE A 331 5.49 -2.38 -2.60
N GLN A 332 6.21 -2.46 -1.50
CA GLN A 332 6.11 -3.57 -0.55
C GLN A 332 5.89 -3.11 0.90
N ARG A 333 5.57 -1.83 1.11
CA ARG A 333 5.41 -1.28 2.46
C ARG A 333 4.17 -1.86 3.12
N LYS A 334 4.37 -2.65 4.17
CA LYS A 334 3.30 -3.34 4.88
C LYS A 334 3.01 -2.63 6.20
N LEU A 335 1.82 -2.03 6.28
CA LEU A 335 1.34 -1.34 7.46
C LEU A 335 0.93 -2.34 8.55
N SER A 336 0.63 -1.85 9.75
CA SER A 336 -0.07 -2.65 10.75
C SER A 336 -1.50 -3.02 10.32
N ASP A 337 -2.11 -2.19 9.46
CA ASP A 337 -3.41 -2.44 8.84
C ASP A 337 -3.45 -1.86 7.41
N ASN A 338 -3.50 -2.75 6.43
CA ASN A 338 -3.60 -2.47 5.00
C ASN A 338 -5.04 -2.63 4.46
N THR A 339 -6.04 -2.84 5.32
CA THR A 339 -7.43 -3.11 4.90
C THR A 339 -8.00 -2.01 4.02
N ASN A 340 -7.82 -0.76 4.45
CA ASN A 340 -8.28 0.42 3.74
C ASN A 340 -7.15 1.40 3.44
N LYS A 341 -5.93 1.17 3.94
CA LYS A 341 -4.79 2.06 3.74
C LYS A 341 -3.74 1.44 2.83
N PRO A 342 -3.37 2.12 1.73
CA PRO A 342 -2.23 1.70 0.93
C PRO A 342 -0.93 1.88 1.71
N GLY A 343 0.05 1.01 1.50
CA GLY A 343 1.40 1.16 2.05
C GLY A 343 2.10 2.40 1.49
N GLU A 344 1.87 2.68 0.20
CA GLU A 344 2.46 3.78 -0.54
C GLU A 344 1.40 4.58 -1.32
N ILE A 345 1.51 5.90 -1.26
CA ILE A 345 0.68 6.85 -2.02
C ILE A 345 1.59 7.74 -2.87
N ILE A 346 1.24 7.89 -4.15
CA ILE A 346 1.91 8.80 -5.07
C ILE A 346 0.90 9.85 -5.53
N GLU A 347 1.05 11.09 -5.09
CA GLU A 347 0.25 12.22 -5.55
C GLU A 347 0.98 12.94 -6.68
N PHE A 348 0.32 13.09 -7.82
CA PHE A 348 0.91 13.75 -8.97
C PHE A 348 1.19 15.24 -8.70
N ALA A 349 2.45 15.65 -8.89
CA ALA A 349 2.90 17.03 -8.66
C ALA A 349 3.43 17.67 -9.96
N PRO A 350 2.57 18.30 -10.77
CA PRO A 350 2.99 18.88 -12.05
C PRO A 350 3.99 20.03 -11.90
N ASP A 351 4.00 20.70 -10.74
CA ASP A 351 4.94 21.77 -10.43
C ASP A 351 6.41 21.30 -10.41
N LEU A 352 6.67 20.02 -10.11
CA LEU A 352 8.04 19.48 -10.14
C LEU A 352 8.62 19.37 -11.56
N VAL A 353 7.77 19.36 -12.60
CA VAL A 353 8.25 19.39 -13.99
C VAL A 353 9.02 20.69 -14.28
N LEU A 354 8.65 21.79 -13.61
CA LEU A 354 9.31 23.09 -13.79
C LEU A 354 10.66 23.17 -13.09
N SER A 355 10.90 22.34 -12.08
CA SER A 355 12.15 22.28 -11.33
C SER A 355 13.01 21.06 -11.70
N TRP A 356 12.61 20.28 -12.70
CA TRP A 356 13.37 19.13 -13.21
C TRP A 356 14.75 19.55 -13.75
N PRO A 357 15.83 18.81 -13.46
CA PRO A 357 17.17 19.13 -13.95
C PRO A 357 17.22 19.14 -15.48
N PRO A 358 17.48 20.29 -16.13
CA PRO A 358 17.46 20.39 -17.60
C PRO A 358 18.52 19.50 -18.25
N TYR A 359 19.62 19.25 -17.54
CA TYR A 359 20.70 18.35 -17.96
C TYR A 359 20.22 16.91 -18.16
N LEU A 360 19.24 16.45 -17.37
CA LEU A 360 18.72 15.10 -17.45
C LEU A 360 17.63 14.95 -18.52
N SER A 361 17.10 16.05 -19.06
CA SER A 361 16.08 16.03 -20.11
C SER A 361 16.62 15.55 -21.45
N GLY A 362 15.85 14.71 -22.16
CA GLY A 362 16.18 14.28 -23.52
C GLY A 362 15.97 15.36 -24.59
N LYS A 363 15.17 16.38 -24.27
CA LYS A 363 14.91 17.57 -25.09
C LYS A 363 14.84 18.77 -24.17
N ASN A 364 15.43 19.90 -24.56
CA ASN A 364 15.21 21.16 -23.85
C ASN A 364 13.74 21.56 -24.02
N ILE A 365 13.00 21.62 -22.92
CA ILE A 365 11.63 22.14 -22.94
C ILE A 365 11.75 23.66 -23.10
N THR A 366 11.55 24.16 -24.32
CA THR A 366 11.40 25.59 -24.56
C THR A 366 9.93 25.96 -24.46
N TRP A 367 9.55 26.58 -23.35
CA TRP A 367 8.27 27.28 -23.27
C TRP A 367 8.36 28.56 -24.10
N ARG A 368 7.44 28.70 -25.06
CA ARG A 368 7.23 29.95 -25.79
C ARG A 368 5.83 30.42 -25.45
N GLU A 369 5.72 31.59 -24.85
CA GLU A 369 4.44 32.26 -24.71
C GLU A 369 3.92 32.58 -26.12
N VAL A 370 2.77 32.01 -26.47
CA VAL A 370 2.04 32.37 -27.68
C VAL A 370 1.00 33.39 -27.23
N VAL A 371 1.35 34.67 -27.35
CA VAL A 371 0.39 35.76 -27.12
C VAL A 371 -0.59 35.76 -28.31
N PRO A 372 -1.91 35.92 -28.08
CA PRO A 372 -2.93 35.95 -29.14
C PRO A 372 -2.67 36.97 -30.25
#